data_AF-A0A927BUM5-F1
#
_entry.id   AF-A0A927BUM5-F1
#
_cell.length_a   1.000
_cell.length_b   1.000
_cell.length_c   1.000
_cell.angle_alpha   90.00
_cell.angle_beta   90.00
_cell.angle_gamma   90.00
#
_symmetry.space_group_name_H-M   'P 1'
#
loop_
_entity.id
_entity.type
_entity.pdbx_description
1 polymer ?
#
loop_
_entity_poly.entity_id
_entity_poly.type
_entity_poly.pdbx_seq_one_letter_code
_entity_poly.pdbx_strand_id
1 'polypeptide(L)'
;MINNPYLKYQQSAVQTASPAQQLIMLYDGAIRFLRSALEAVETRNIESANANIQKAQAIIHEFVALLDFTYPVAKDLANIYEYMLHQLIQANLTKSMEPIQEVLNHMIDLRETWVQANKQSVGERSNMTHA
;
A
#
# COMPACT_ATOMS: atom_id res chain seq x y z
N MET A 1 10.41 -27.85 -12.35
CA MET A 1 9.58 -26.64 -12.21
C MET A 1 9.02 -26.61 -10.79
N ILE A 2 9.49 -25.69 -9.95
CA ILE A 2 8.97 -25.53 -8.58
C ILE A 2 7.63 -24.82 -8.70
N ASN A 3 6.55 -25.59 -8.81
CA ASN A 3 5.19 -25.10 -8.82
C ASN A 3 4.77 -24.80 -7.38
N ASN A 4 5.18 -23.63 -6.86
CA ASN A 4 4.85 -23.21 -5.50
C ASN A 4 3.33 -22.97 -5.39
N PRO A 5 2.56 -23.83 -4.69
CA PRO A 5 1.11 -23.69 -4.60
C PRO A 5 0.67 -22.37 -3.98
N TYR A 6 1.53 -21.77 -3.14
CA TYR A 6 1.31 -20.46 -2.54
C TYR A 6 1.35 -19.33 -3.58
N LEU A 7 2.27 -19.38 -4.54
CA LEU A 7 2.33 -18.40 -5.64
C LEU A 7 1.08 -18.50 -6.53
N LYS A 8 0.60 -19.72 -6.81
CA LYS A 8 -0.66 -19.93 -7.54
C LYS A 8 -1.85 -19.39 -6.77
N TYR A 9 -1.92 -19.61 -5.47
CA TYR A 9 -2.99 -19.06 -4.63
C TYR A 9 -2.98 -17.53 -4.60
N GLN A 10 -1.81 -16.91 -4.44
CA GLN A 10 -1.66 -15.45 -4.49
C GLN A 10 -2.10 -14.89 -5.84
N GLN A 11 -1.72 -15.53 -6.95
CA GLN A 11 -2.14 -15.11 -8.29
C GLN A 11 -3.65 -15.26 -8.51
N SER A 12 -4.24 -16.38 -8.09
CA SER A 12 -5.69 -16.59 -8.17
C SER A 12 -6.47 -15.61 -7.31
N ALA A 13 -6.00 -15.32 -6.09
CA ALA A 13 -6.62 -14.34 -5.20
C ALA A 13 -6.62 -12.93 -5.79
N VAL A 14 -5.52 -12.52 -6.46
CA VAL A 14 -5.45 -11.23 -7.18
C VAL A 14 -6.43 -11.18 -8.36
N GLN A 15 -6.58 -12.29 -9.10
CA GLN A 15 -7.45 -12.35 -10.29
C GLN A 15 -8.95 -12.35 -9.98
N THR A 16 -9.35 -12.85 -8.81
CA THR A 16 -10.78 -12.91 -8.40
C THR A 16 -11.19 -11.79 -7.44
N ALA A 17 -10.24 -10.95 -7.01
CA ALA A 17 -10.50 -9.85 -6.09
C ALA A 17 -11.27 -8.71 -6.79
N SER A 18 -12.24 -8.13 -6.08
CA SER A 18 -12.87 -6.87 -6.51
C SER A 18 -11.86 -5.72 -6.56
N PRO A 19 -12.10 -4.64 -7.34
CA PRO A 19 -11.19 -3.50 -7.42
C PRO A 19 -10.81 -2.91 -6.05
N ALA A 20 -11.78 -2.85 -5.12
CA ALA A 20 -11.53 -2.39 -3.76
C ALA A 20 -10.63 -3.34 -2.96
N GLN A 21 -10.79 -4.66 -3.13
CA GLN A 21 -9.90 -5.65 -2.51
C GLN A 21 -8.50 -5.61 -3.11
N GLN A 22 -8.36 -5.41 -4.42
CA GLN A 22 -7.06 -5.25 -5.08
C GLN A 22 -6.31 -4.03 -4.53
N LEU A 23 -7.01 -2.90 -4.34
CA LEU A 23 -6.46 -1.71 -3.71
C LEU A 23 -5.97 -1.99 -2.27
N ILE A 24 -6.78 -2.66 -1.45
CA ILE A 24 -6.40 -3.06 -0.08
C ILE A 24 -5.17 -3.99 -0.09
N MET A 25 -5.09 -4.92 -1.04
CA MET A 25 -3.94 -5.82 -1.19
C MET A 25 -2.65 -5.08 -1.58
N LEU A 26 -2.75 -4.02 -2.38
CA LEU A 26 -1.60 -3.15 -2.67
C LEU A 26 -1.13 -2.43 -1.40
N TYR A 27 -2.03 -1.91 -0.57
CA TYR A 27 -1.67 -1.32 0.72
C TYR A 27 -0.98 -2.33 1.63
N ASP A 28 -1.51 -3.55 1.73
CA ASP A 28 -0.88 -4.66 2.45
C ASP A 28 0.52 -4.97 1.92
N GLY A 29 0.70 -4.90 0.60
CA GLY A 29 1.99 -5.01 -0.07
C GLY A 29 2.99 -3.96 0.39
N ALA A 30 2.61 -2.68 0.33
CA ALA A 30 3.46 -1.57 0.73
C ALA A 30 3.79 -1.61 2.22
N ILE A 31 2.81 -1.85 3.08
CA ILE A 31 2.99 -1.99 4.55
C ILE A 31 3.99 -3.08 4.86
N ARG A 32 3.88 -4.25 4.21
CA ARG A 32 4.84 -5.36 4.40
C ARG A 32 6.26 -4.93 4.01
N PHE A 33 6.44 -4.29 2.87
CA PHE A 33 7.76 -3.81 2.45
C PHE A 33 8.32 -2.74 3.39
N LEU A 34 7.50 -1.83 3.91
CA LEU A 34 7.93 -0.82 4.89
C LEU A 34 8.37 -1.46 6.21
N ARG A 35 7.65 -2.47 6.71
CA ARG A 35 8.06 -3.25 7.89
C ARG A 35 9.38 -3.98 7.67
N SER A 36 9.55 -4.64 6.52
CA SER A 36 10.83 -5.29 6.18
C SER A 36 11.97 -4.28 5.99
N ALA A 37 11.69 -3.07 5.51
CA ALA A 37 12.67 -2.01 5.41
C ALA A 37 13.13 -1.54 6.80
N LEU A 38 12.22 -1.37 7.75
CA LEU A 38 12.55 -1.02 9.14
C LEU A 38 13.46 -2.07 9.79
N GLU A 39 13.10 -3.36 9.69
CA GLU A 39 13.91 -4.46 10.20
C GLU A 39 15.30 -4.51 9.54
N ALA A 40 15.37 -4.26 8.22
CA ALA A 40 16.63 -4.22 7.50
C ALA A 40 17.53 -3.04 7.93
N VAL A 41 16.95 -1.87 8.22
CA VAL A 41 17.71 -0.72 8.76
C VAL A 41 18.22 -1.04 10.17
N GLU A 42 17.38 -1.61 11.04
CA GLU A 42 17.75 -2.00 12.40
C GLU A 42 18.90 -3.00 12.42
N THR A 43 18.86 -4.01 11.55
CA THR A 43 19.91 -5.03 11.39
C THR A 43 21.11 -4.56 10.55
N ARG A 44 21.13 -3.30 10.11
CA ARG A 44 22.16 -2.70 9.23
C ARG A 44 22.33 -3.43 7.88
N ASN A 45 21.31 -4.13 7.42
CA ASN A 45 21.26 -4.72 6.09
C ASN A 45 20.80 -3.67 5.06
N ILE A 46 21.75 -2.85 4.62
CA ILE A 46 21.49 -1.68 3.77
C ILE A 46 20.93 -2.03 2.39
N GLU A 47 21.36 -3.14 1.80
CA GLU A 47 20.87 -3.62 0.51
C GLU A 47 19.40 -4.04 0.61
N SER A 48 19.05 -4.83 1.63
CA SER A 48 17.66 -5.23 1.88
C SER A 48 16.78 -4.02 2.19
N ALA A 49 17.28 -3.04 2.96
CA ALA A 49 16.56 -1.81 3.24
C ALA A 49 16.25 -1.05 1.94
N ASN A 50 17.26 -0.86 1.08
CA ASN A 50 17.09 -0.19 -0.21
C ASN A 50 16.07 -0.90 -1.10
N ALA A 51 16.19 -2.23 -1.24
CA ALA A 51 15.31 -3.03 -2.08
C ALA A 51 13.85 -2.99 -1.60
N ASN A 52 13.61 -3.05 -0.29
CA ASN A 52 12.26 -2.97 0.26
C ASN A 52 11.67 -1.56 0.16
N ILE A 53 12.46 -0.50 0.39
CA ILE A 53 12.00 0.88 0.20
C ILE A 53 11.60 1.13 -1.26
N GLN A 54 12.41 0.69 -2.23
CA GLN A 54 12.08 0.83 -3.65
C GLN A 54 10.79 0.10 -4.04
N LYS A 55 10.54 -1.08 -3.47
CA LYS A 55 9.28 -1.81 -3.70
C LYS A 55 8.07 -1.08 -3.11
N ALA A 56 8.22 -0.47 -1.93
CA ALA A 56 7.16 0.36 -1.35
C ALA A 56 6.90 1.62 -2.21
N GLN A 57 7.97 2.29 -2.68
CA GLN A 57 7.88 3.44 -3.58
C GLN A 57 7.16 3.08 -4.88
N ALA A 58 7.48 1.93 -5.49
CA ALA A 58 6.81 1.47 -6.71
C ALA A 58 5.30 1.31 -6.54
N ILE A 59 4.85 0.78 -5.39
CA ILE A 59 3.42 0.67 -5.08
C ILE A 59 2.78 2.05 -4.87
N ILE A 60 3.47 2.98 -4.18
CA ILE A 60 2.94 4.33 -3.96
C ILE A 60 2.81 5.09 -5.29
N HIS A 61 3.77 4.92 -6.21
CA HIS A 61 3.65 5.46 -7.57
C HIS A 61 2.44 4.89 -8.32
N GLU A 62 2.16 3.60 -8.16
CA GLU A 62 0.95 2.98 -8.73
C GLU A 62 -0.32 3.62 -8.13
N PHE A 63 -0.36 3.90 -6.83
CA PHE A 63 -1.51 4.59 -6.23
C PHE A 63 -1.75 5.97 -6.86
N VAL A 64 -0.70 6.75 -7.09
CA VAL A 64 -0.81 8.04 -7.78
C VAL A 64 -1.35 7.87 -9.20
N ALA A 65 -0.87 6.86 -9.93
CA ALA A 65 -1.32 6.57 -11.29
C ALA A 65 -2.78 6.12 -11.38
N LEU A 66 -3.31 5.51 -10.31
CA LEU A 66 -4.69 5.04 -10.23
C LEU A 66 -5.68 6.13 -9.78
N LEU A 67 -5.22 7.33 -9.42
CA LEU A 67 -6.11 8.40 -8.98
C LEU A 67 -6.96 8.96 -10.14
N ASP A 68 -8.27 9.09 -9.89
CA ASP A 68 -9.18 9.78 -10.79
C ASP A 68 -9.34 11.25 -10.39
N PHE A 69 -8.65 12.12 -11.13
CA PHE A 69 -8.62 13.57 -10.89
C PHE A 69 -9.92 14.31 -11.23
N THR A 70 -10.97 13.61 -11.70
CA THR A 70 -12.31 14.19 -11.77
C THR A 70 -12.93 14.38 -10.39
N TYR A 71 -12.46 13.65 -9.38
CA TYR A 71 -12.90 13.80 -7.99
C TYR A 71 -12.00 14.79 -7.22
N PRO A 72 -12.57 15.74 -6.45
CA PRO A 72 -11.78 16.73 -5.69
C PRO A 72 -10.76 16.12 -4.73
N VAL A 73 -11.09 14.98 -4.11
CA VAL A 73 -10.24 14.28 -3.15
C VAL A 73 -8.94 13.72 -3.76
N ALA A 74 -8.91 13.49 -5.08
CA ALA A 74 -7.75 12.93 -5.74
C ALA A 74 -6.51 13.83 -5.61
N LYS A 75 -6.70 15.15 -5.60
CA LYS A 75 -5.58 16.09 -5.43
C LYS A 75 -4.97 15.99 -4.03
N ASP A 76 -5.80 15.87 -3.00
CA ASP A 76 -5.33 15.74 -1.62
C ASP A 76 -4.59 14.41 -1.40
N LEU A 77 -5.12 13.32 -1.97
CA LEU A 77 -4.47 12.00 -1.95
C LEU A 77 -3.13 12.01 -2.70
N ALA A 78 -3.06 12.66 -3.87
CA ALA A 78 -1.82 12.79 -4.62
C ALA A 78 -0.73 13.49 -3.79
N ASN A 79 -1.07 14.61 -3.13
CA ASN A 79 -0.13 15.34 -2.27
C ASN A 79 0.38 14.47 -1.10
N ILE A 80 -0.51 13.68 -0.48
CA ILE A 80 -0.13 12.75 0.59
C ILE A 80 0.85 11.70 0.06
N TYR A 81 0.59 11.09 -1.10
CA TYR A 81 1.49 10.10 -1.68
C TYR A 81 2.82 10.68 -2.11
N GLU A 82 2.84 11.88 -2.70
CA GLU A 82 4.07 12.60 -3.03
C GLU A 82 4.92 12.87 -1.80
N TYR A 83 4.29 13.31 -0.70
CA TYR A 83 4.97 13.49 0.58
C TYR A 83 5.59 12.18 1.08
N MET A 84 4.84 11.07 1.06
CA MET A 84 5.36 9.76 1.47
C MET A 84 6.56 9.33 0.61
N LEU A 85 6.48 9.53 -0.71
CA LEU A 85 7.59 9.22 -1.62
C LEU A 85 8.83 10.02 -1.26
N HIS A 86 8.69 11.32 -0.98
CA HIS A 86 9.78 12.18 -0.53
C HIS A 86 10.41 11.64 0.77
N GLN A 87 9.60 11.27 1.76
CA GLN A 87 10.10 10.69 3.02
C GLN A 87 10.86 9.38 2.80
N LEU A 88 10.36 8.49 1.93
CA LEU A 88 11.05 7.25 1.61
C LEU A 88 12.36 7.47 0.86
N ILE A 89 12.46 8.49 0.01
CA ILE A 89 13.74 8.87 -0.62
C ILE A 89 14.73 9.32 0.45
N GLN A 90 14.32 10.20 1.38
CA GLN A 90 15.18 10.65 2.47
C GLN A 90 15.61 9.51 3.39
N ALA A 91 14.69 8.62 3.75
CA ALA A 91 15.00 7.41 4.51
C ALA A 91 16.01 6.52 3.79
N ASN A 92 15.87 6.35 2.48
CA ASN A 92 16.77 5.50 1.73
C ASN A 92 18.18 6.10 1.59
N LEU A 93 18.29 7.43 1.52
CA LEU A 93 19.60 8.11 1.47
C LEU A 93 20.30 8.08 2.84
N THR A 94 19.56 8.38 3.90
CA THR A 94 20.10 8.53 5.27
C THR A 94 20.13 7.24 6.07
N LYS A 95 19.40 6.22 5.62
CA LYS A 95 19.11 4.98 6.37
C LYS A 95 18.47 5.25 7.73
N SER A 96 17.63 6.28 7.79
CA SER A 96 16.84 6.60 8.98
C SER A 96 15.55 5.77 9.02
N MET A 97 15.22 5.25 10.21
CA MET A 97 13.99 4.50 10.46
C MET A 97 12.77 5.41 10.58
N GLU A 98 12.95 6.63 11.12
CA GLU A 98 11.85 7.52 11.47
C GLU A 98 10.94 7.87 10.27
N PRO A 99 11.46 8.27 9.09
CA PRO A 99 10.58 8.56 7.95
C PRO A 99 9.90 7.31 7.40
N ILE A 100 10.50 6.12 7.53
CA ILE A 100 9.87 4.86 7.13
C ILE A 100 8.69 4.54 8.05
N GLN A 101 8.87 4.78 9.36
CA GLN A 101 7.83 4.56 10.37
C GLN A 101 6.65 5.51 10.18
N GLU A 102 6.91 6.77 9.85
CA GLU A 102 5.87 7.75 9.52
C GLU A 102 5.05 7.31 8.31
N VAL A 103 5.71 6.96 7.21
CA VAL A 103 5.04 6.47 5.99
C VAL A 103 4.26 5.17 6.27
N LEU A 104 4.82 4.26 7.08
CA LEU A 104 4.14 3.04 7.50
C LEU A 104 2.82 3.35 8.22
N ASN A 105 2.81 4.30 9.15
CA ASN A 105 1.61 4.69 9.89
C ASN A 105 0.55 5.26 8.94
N HIS A 106 0.92 6.18 8.06
CA HIS A 106 -0.04 6.73 7.10
C HIS A 106 -0.62 5.67 6.15
N MET A 107 0.19 4.69 5.73
CA MET A 107 -0.29 3.60 4.88
C MET A 107 -1.27 2.69 5.62
N ILE A 108 -1.09 2.48 6.94
CA ILE A 108 -2.04 1.74 7.78
C ILE A 108 -3.36 2.51 7.89
N ASP A 109 -3.31 3.81 8.21
CA ASP A 109 -4.51 4.64 8.37
C ASP A 109 -5.34 4.73 7.09
N LEU A 110 -4.68 4.93 5.94
CA LEU A 110 -5.35 4.95 4.64
C LEU A 110 -5.96 3.59 4.30
N ARG A 111 -5.24 2.49 4.56
CA ARG A 111 -5.78 1.14 4.36
C ARG A 111 -7.03 0.91 5.20
N GLU A 112 -7.01 1.28 6.47
CA GLU A 112 -8.17 1.14 7.36
C GLU A 112 -9.36 1.95 6.86
N THR A 113 -9.11 3.17 6.40
CA THR A 113 -10.12 4.03 5.77
C THR A 113 -10.78 3.34 4.57
N TRP A 114 -9.99 2.77 3.66
CA TRP A 114 -10.52 2.03 2.50
C TRP A 114 -11.27 0.75 2.88
N VAL A 115 -10.80 0.02 3.89
CA VAL A 115 -11.52 -1.14 4.42
C VAL A 115 -12.89 -0.74 4.97
N GLN A 116 -12.97 0.38 5.70
CA GLN A 116 -14.24 0.89 6.24
C GLN A 116 -15.17 1.35 5.12
N ALA A 117 -14.68 2.13 4.16
CA ALA A 117 -15.46 2.58 3.00
C ALA A 117 -16.02 1.41 2.19
N ASN A 118 -15.23 0.34 1.98
CA ASN A 118 -15.68 -0.86 1.29
C ASN A 118 -16.75 -1.63 2.07
N LYS A 119 -16.71 -1.65 3.41
CA LYS A 119 -17.76 -2.26 4.23
C LYS A 119 -19.08 -1.49 4.11
N GLN A 120 -19.02 -0.15 4.12
CA GLN A 120 -20.20 0.71 4.00
C GLN A 120 -20.87 0.53 2.63
N SER A 121 -20.10 0.52 1.54
CA SER A 121 -20.64 0.36 0.19
C SER A 121 -21.30 -1.01 -0.06
N VAL A 122 -20.81 -2.07 0.59
CA VAL A 122 -21.43 -3.41 0.54
C VAL A 122 -22.68 -3.47 1.42
N GLY A 123 -22.68 -2.81 2.58
CA GLY A 123 -23.84 -2.72 3.48
C GLY A 123 -25.03 -2.00 2.84
N GLU A 124 -24.79 -0.90 2.13
CA GLU A 124 -25.82 -0.13 1.43
C GLU A 124 -26.48 -0.92 0.29
N ARG A 125 -25.70 -1.66 -0.51
CA ARG A 125 -26.24 -2.50 -1.60
C ARG A 125 -27.12 -3.64 -1.07
N SER A 126 -26.78 -4.19 0.09
CA SER A 126 -27.55 -5.26 0.73
C SER A 126 -28.93 -4.79 1.17
N ASN A 127 -29.02 -3.54 1.68
CA ASN A 127 -30.28 -2.96 2.14
C ASN A 127 -31.24 -2.57 1.00
N MET A 128 -30.72 -2.23 -0.19
CA MET A 128 -31.53 -1.92 -1.37
C MET A 128 -32.12 -3.15 -2.07
N THR A 129 -31.58 -4.34 -1.82
CA THR A 129 -32.06 -5.59 -2.46
C THR A 129 -33.24 -6.22 -1.69
N HIS A 130 -33.54 -5.69 -0.50
CA HIS A 130 -34.62 -6.14 0.38
C HIS A 130 -35.75 -5.11 0.57
N ALA A 131 -35.76 -4.05 -0.23
CA ALA A 131 -36.84 -3.04 -0.29
C ALA A 131 -37.56 -3.12 -1.64
#